data_AF-A0A4Z0CAM2-F1
#
_entry.id   AF-A0A4Z0CAM2-F1
#
_cell.length_a   1.000
_cell.length_b   1.000
_cell.length_c   1.000
_cell.angle_alpha   90.00
_cell.angle_beta   90.00
_cell.angle_gamma   90.00
#
_symmetry.space_group_name_H-M   'P 1'
#
loop_
_entity.id
_entity.type
_entity.pdbx_description
1 polymer ?
#
loop_
_entity_poly.entity_id
_entity_poly.type
_entity_poly.pdbx_seq_one_letter_code
_entity_poly.pdbx_strand_id
1 'polypeptide(L)'
;MTASNVFLFGAAAPGSAEGRVRGIAAQQVPKVREAALALREQVVSWDFAGLESVLLSHLNGLAGLRFDLLVSPGLRAGPLERDQAAFRGQVAAVSDCTEATWRALRRTLELGKGARGEAEALAAEFAMESRSLLRRVAEESRTAGALQATLQARAHQAATEAARKALHDMAARNGGVFGLLDRLQRLCDAARPLQASAYELAEAHTELLGTMRKLAARLKGGLLERLRALVTGEMGSPADELRQAQQARSELQSGLSEAISEVQRVQSCSQDLLVWLKAVEHEAQSVIPAEAGIRGFHEPGRHGFPPSRE
;
A
#
# COMPACT_ATOMS: atom_id res chain seq x y z
N MET A 1 -16.54 -2.12 -64.43
CA MET A 1 -16.94 -3.11 -63.41
C MET A 1 -15.65 -3.74 -62.91
N THR A 2 -15.20 -3.69 -61.66
CA THR A 2 -15.60 -3.03 -60.41
C THR A 2 -14.32 -2.97 -59.56
N ALA A 3 -14.22 -1.96 -58.70
CA ALA A 3 -13.05 -1.48 -57.96
C ALA A 3 -12.13 -2.55 -57.33
N SER A 4 -10.82 -2.42 -57.59
CA SER A 4 -9.75 -2.90 -56.72
C SER A 4 -9.80 -2.16 -55.38
N ASN A 5 -10.39 -2.79 -54.36
CA ASN A 5 -10.23 -2.35 -52.98
C ASN A 5 -8.87 -2.85 -52.48
N VAL A 6 -7.85 -2.01 -52.69
CA VAL A 6 -6.59 -2.08 -51.95
C VAL A 6 -6.93 -1.80 -50.49
N PHE A 7 -6.94 -2.86 -49.67
CA PHE A 7 -7.10 -2.74 -48.23
C PHE A 7 -5.93 -1.92 -47.66
N LEU A 8 -6.28 -0.77 -47.09
CA LEU A 8 -5.41 0.04 -46.24
C LEU A 8 -4.86 -0.82 -45.09
N PHE A 9 -3.58 -1.17 -45.21
CA PHE A 9 -2.75 -1.55 -44.08
C PHE A 9 -2.58 -0.31 -43.18
N GLY A 10 -2.84 -0.46 -41.88
CA GLY A 10 -2.43 0.56 -40.90
C GLY A 10 -3.50 1.11 -39.96
N ALA A 11 -4.49 0.33 -39.54
CA ALA A 11 -5.18 0.45 -38.25
C ALA A 11 -6.19 -0.69 -38.15
N ALA A 12 -6.17 -1.44 -37.04
CA ALA A 12 -7.25 -2.37 -36.76
C ALA A 12 -8.56 -1.58 -36.69
N ALA A 13 -9.55 -1.93 -37.52
CA ALA A 13 -10.84 -1.23 -37.50
C ALA A 13 -11.44 -1.29 -36.08
N PRO A 14 -12.09 -0.22 -35.59
CA PRO A 14 -12.58 -0.13 -34.19
C PRO A 14 -13.63 -1.19 -33.79
N GLY A 15 -14.12 -2.01 -34.72
CA GLY A 15 -14.98 -3.18 -34.45
C GLY A 15 -14.29 -4.55 -34.55
N SER A 16 -13.02 -4.61 -34.95
CA SER A 16 -12.24 -5.85 -35.03
C SER A 16 -11.79 -6.32 -33.64
N ALA A 17 -11.54 -7.62 -33.46
CA ALA A 17 -11.05 -8.17 -32.18
C ALA A 17 -9.75 -7.48 -31.73
N GLU A 18 -8.84 -7.23 -32.66
CA GLU A 18 -7.61 -6.48 -32.40
C GLU A 18 -7.88 -5.04 -31.94
N GLY A 19 -8.82 -4.34 -32.59
CA GLY A 19 -9.22 -2.99 -32.20
C GLY A 19 -9.85 -2.94 -30.80
N ARG A 20 -10.70 -3.92 -30.46
CA ARG A 20 -11.34 -4.00 -29.14
C ARG A 20 -10.33 -4.29 -28.03
N VAL A 21 -9.44 -5.26 -28.22
CA VAL A 21 -8.41 -5.59 -27.21
C VAL A 21 -7.42 -4.44 -27.02
N ARG A 22 -7.02 -3.75 -28.10
CA ARG A 22 -6.22 -2.51 -27.99
C ARG A 22 -6.98 -1.39 -27.28
N GLY A 23 -8.28 -1.25 -27.54
CA GLY A 23 -9.14 -0.29 -26.84
C GLY A 23 -9.22 -0.58 -25.34
N ILE A 24 -9.35 -1.85 -24.94
CA ILE A 24 -9.29 -2.28 -23.54
C ILE A 24 -7.95 -1.89 -22.91
N ALA A 25 -6.84 -2.25 -23.56
CA ALA A 25 -5.50 -1.92 -23.07
C ALA A 25 -5.32 -0.41 -22.90
N ALA A 26 -5.68 0.39 -23.90
CA ALA A 26 -5.54 1.85 -23.88
C ALA A 26 -6.40 2.54 -22.81
N GLN A 27 -7.57 1.98 -22.48
CA GLN A 27 -8.50 2.60 -21.52
C GLN A 27 -8.33 2.11 -20.08
N GLN A 28 -7.94 0.85 -19.88
CA GLN A 28 -7.96 0.22 -18.55
C GLN A 28 -6.57 0.11 -17.92
N VAL A 29 -5.52 -0.09 -18.71
CA VAL A 29 -4.15 -0.17 -18.18
C VAL A 29 -3.70 1.13 -17.51
N PRO A 30 -3.96 2.32 -18.08
CA PRO A 30 -3.61 3.59 -17.41
C PRO A 30 -4.30 3.73 -16.05
N LYS A 31 -5.59 3.39 -15.97
CA LYS A 31 -6.35 3.48 -14.71
C LYS A 31 -5.80 2.55 -13.62
N VAL A 32 -5.51 1.30 -13.97
CA VAL A 32 -4.90 0.34 -13.05
C VAL A 32 -3.54 0.85 -12.56
N ARG A 33 -2.75 1.44 -13.46
CA ARG A 33 -1.44 2.03 -13.13
C ARG A 33 -1.58 3.26 -12.24
N GLU A 34 -2.49 4.17 -12.54
CA GLU A 34 -2.75 5.38 -11.74
C GLU A 34 -3.21 5.02 -10.32
N ALA A 35 -4.15 4.08 -10.20
CA ALA A 35 -4.60 3.59 -8.89
C ALA A 35 -3.46 2.92 -8.10
N ALA A 36 -2.61 2.14 -8.77
CA ALA A 36 -1.42 1.54 -8.15
C ALA A 36 -0.41 2.61 -7.67
N LEU A 37 -0.15 3.65 -8.47
CA LEU A 37 0.75 4.74 -8.10
C LEU A 37 0.21 5.54 -6.91
N ALA A 38 -1.08 5.88 -6.92
CA ALA A 38 -1.72 6.57 -5.80
C ALA A 38 -1.63 5.76 -4.50
N LEU A 39 -1.87 4.44 -4.58
CA LEU A 39 -1.72 3.55 -3.42
C LEU A 39 -0.27 3.50 -2.93
N ARG A 40 0.71 3.47 -3.84
CA ARG A 40 2.15 3.49 -3.50
C ARG A 40 2.53 4.77 -2.76
N GLU A 41 2.13 5.93 -3.28
CA GLU A 41 2.42 7.22 -2.67
C GLU A 41 1.86 7.30 -1.24
N GLN A 42 0.64 6.80 -1.06
CA GLN A 42 0.01 6.74 0.26
C GLN A 42 0.79 5.88 1.25
N VAL A 43 1.18 4.67 0.84
CA VAL A 43 1.90 3.72 1.71
C VAL A 43 3.28 4.25 2.10
N VAL A 44 4.00 4.87 1.16
CA VAL A 44 5.33 5.45 1.41
C VAL A 44 5.25 6.67 2.34
N SER A 45 4.12 7.39 2.35
CA SER A 45 3.93 8.55 3.24
C SER A 45 3.86 8.17 4.72
N TRP A 46 3.61 6.90 5.03
CA TRP A 46 3.47 6.42 6.41
C TRP A 46 4.85 6.13 7.04
N ASP A 47 5.30 7.05 7.91
CA ASP A 47 6.57 6.97 8.65
C ASP A 47 6.49 6.01 9.86
N PHE A 48 6.40 4.70 9.60
CA PHE A 48 6.35 3.68 10.65
C PHE A 48 7.72 3.37 11.27
N ALA A 49 8.81 3.57 10.52
CA ALA A 49 10.17 3.33 11.03
C ALA A 49 10.53 4.33 12.15
N GLY A 50 10.15 5.61 11.99
CA GLY A 50 10.30 6.62 13.04
C GLY A 50 9.51 6.28 14.30
N LEU A 51 8.27 5.78 14.15
CA LEU A 51 7.43 5.36 15.28
C LEU A 51 8.06 4.17 16.02
N GLU A 52 8.51 3.13 15.31
CA GLU A 52 9.17 1.97 15.90
C GLU A 52 10.40 2.36 16.72
N SER A 53 11.26 3.22 16.16
CA SER A 53 12.46 3.71 16.84
C SER A 53 12.14 4.40 18.16
N VAL A 54 11.12 5.27 18.17
CA VAL A 54 10.69 5.97 19.39
C VAL A 54 10.12 5.01 20.43
N LEU A 55 9.31 4.03 20.02
CA LEU A 55 8.75 3.01 20.92
C LEU A 55 9.85 2.13 21.53
N LEU A 56 10.84 1.70 20.73
CA LEU A 56 12.00 0.94 21.19
C LEU A 56 12.85 1.75 22.18
N SER A 57 13.10 3.03 21.89
CA SER A 57 13.82 3.92 22.80
C SER A 57 13.11 4.03 24.14
N HIS A 58 11.78 4.17 24.14
CA HIS A 58 11.01 4.20 25.37
C HIS A 58 11.09 2.87 26.13
N LEU A 59 10.94 1.74 25.45
CA LEU A 59 11.06 0.41 26.06
C LEU A 59 12.42 0.23 26.75
N ASN A 60 13.50 0.68 26.10
CA ASN A 60 14.85 0.66 26.65
C ASN A 60 15.01 1.60 27.85
N GLY A 61 14.43 2.81 27.78
CA GLY A 61 14.39 3.76 28.90
C GLY A 61 13.71 3.16 30.14
N LEU A 62 12.59 2.46 29.94
CA LEU A 62 11.90 1.75 31.03
C LEU A 62 12.72 0.59 31.58
N ALA A 63 13.42 -0.16 30.71
CA ALA A 63 14.31 -1.24 31.12
C ALA A 63 15.45 -0.73 32.03
N GLY A 64 15.94 0.48 31.75
CA GLY A 64 17.00 1.16 32.51
C GLY A 64 16.60 1.68 33.89
N LEU A 65 15.31 1.69 34.24
CA LEU A 65 14.85 2.11 35.58
C LEU A 65 15.30 1.11 36.64
N ARG A 66 16.10 1.59 37.59
CA ARG A 66 16.65 0.81 38.69
C ARG A 66 15.96 1.13 40.01
N PHE A 67 14.81 0.50 40.23
CA PHE A 67 14.04 0.63 41.47
C PHE A 67 14.79 0.13 42.72
N ASP A 68 15.78 -0.76 42.54
CA ASP A 68 16.67 -1.23 43.59
C ASP A 68 17.49 -0.10 44.22
N LEU A 69 17.75 1.00 43.50
CA LEU A 69 18.43 2.18 44.03
C LEU A 69 17.63 2.90 45.13
N LEU A 70 16.33 2.64 45.23
CA LEU A 70 15.45 3.21 46.24
C LEU A 70 15.32 2.31 47.48
N VAL A 71 15.94 1.12 47.48
CA VAL A 71 15.86 0.14 48.56
C VAL A 71 17.24 -0.04 49.19
N SER A 72 17.40 0.26 50.48
CA SER A 72 18.65 0.03 51.20
C SER A 72 18.81 -1.44 51.60
N PRO A 73 19.85 -2.16 51.14
CA PRO A 73 20.13 -3.51 51.65
C PRO A 73 20.72 -3.41 53.07
N GLY A 74 20.01 -3.96 54.06
CA GLY A 74 20.57 -4.23 55.39
C GLY A 74 20.73 -3.04 56.35
N LEU A 75 20.25 -1.85 56.00
CA LEU A 75 20.26 -0.68 56.89
C LEU A 75 18.84 -0.19 57.16
N ARG A 76 18.51 0.15 58.42
CA ARG A 76 17.29 0.90 58.78
C ARG A 76 17.29 2.34 58.23
N ALA A 77 18.32 2.73 57.47
CA ALA A 77 18.49 4.04 56.87
C ALA A 77 17.97 4.03 55.42
N GLY A 78 17.35 5.14 55.00
CA GLY A 78 16.85 5.34 53.63
C GLY A 78 17.95 5.30 52.56
N PRO A 79 17.58 5.41 51.27
CA PRO A 79 18.52 5.28 50.15
C PRO A 79 19.58 6.38 50.15
N LEU A 80 20.80 6.06 49.69
CA LEU A 80 21.92 7.00 49.59
C LEU A 80 21.61 8.15 48.62
N GLU A 81 22.06 9.37 48.92
CA GLU A 81 21.81 10.55 48.06
C GLU A 81 22.29 10.35 46.62
N ARG A 82 23.44 9.70 46.42
CA ARG A 82 23.97 9.39 45.08
C ARG A 82 23.04 8.48 44.27
N ASP A 83 22.38 7.53 44.94
CA ASP A 83 21.51 6.53 44.32
C ASP A 83 20.15 7.17 43.99
N GLN A 84 19.66 8.05 44.87
CA GLN A 84 18.51 8.91 44.58
C GLN A 84 18.78 9.85 43.41
N ALA A 85 19.96 10.48 43.34
CA ALA A 85 20.34 11.36 42.23
C ALA A 85 20.42 10.59 40.90
N ALA A 86 21.00 9.38 40.92
CA ALA A 86 21.03 8.50 39.75
C ALA A 86 19.61 8.09 39.31
N PHE A 87 18.73 7.74 40.24
CA PHE A 87 17.34 7.41 39.94
C PHE A 87 16.58 8.62 39.35
N ARG A 88 16.77 9.84 39.87
CA ARG A 88 16.20 11.07 39.29
C ARG A 88 16.64 11.27 37.84
N GLY A 89 17.91 11.02 37.53
CA GLY A 89 18.43 11.05 36.15
C GLY A 89 17.74 10.04 35.24
N GLN A 90 17.49 8.83 35.72
CA GLN A 90 16.75 7.81 34.97
C GLN A 90 15.29 8.21 34.75
N VAL A 91 14.63 8.79 35.76
CA VAL A 91 13.25 9.31 35.65
C VAL A 91 13.17 10.44 34.62
N ALA A 92 14.15 11.34 34.58
CA ALA A 92 14.23 12.40 33.56
C ALA A 92 14.32 11.80 32.15
N ALA A 93 15.19 10.81 31.93
CA ALA A 93 15.31 10.14 30.64
C ALA A 93 14.00 9.42 30.21
N VAL A 94 13.29 8.80 31.15
CA VAL A 94 11.97 8.19 30.89
C VAL A 94 10.91 9.24 30.57
N SER A 95 10.96 10.40 31.22
CA SER A 95 10.08 11.54 30.90
C SER A 95 10.30 12.02 29.46
N ASP A 96 11.55 12.18 29.04
CA ASP A 96 11.90 12.59 27.67
C ASP A 96 11.41 11.56 26.63
N CYS A 97 11.64 10.27 26.91
CA CYS A 97 11.14 9.17 26.07
C CYS A 97 9.60 9.15 25.99
N THR A 98 8.93 9.41 27.11
CA THR A 98 7.47 9.48 27.17
C THR A 98 6.93 10.62 26.32
N GLU A 99 7.57 11.79 26.38
CA GLU A 99 7.17 12.94 25.57
C GLU A 99 7.40 12.69 24.08
N ALA A 100 8.55 12.14 23.70
CA ALA A 100 8.84 11.74 22.33
C ALA A 100 7.81 10.73 21.81
N THR A 101 7.49 9.70 22.61
CA THR A 101 6.46 8.71 22.31
C THR A 101 5.10 9.35 22.13
N TRP A 102 4.71 10.26 23.02
CA TRP A 102 3.44 10.97 22.93
C TRP A 102 3.31 11.79 21.65
N ARG A 103 4.36 12.52 21.27
CA ARG A 103 4.39 13.28 20.00
C ARG A 103 4.26 12.36 18.79
N ALA A 104 5.01 11.24 18.78
CA ALA A 104 4.94 10.25 17.71
C ALA A 104 3.53 9.63 17.59
N LEU A 105 2.94 9.19 18.71
CA LEU A 105 1.59 8.64 18.76
C LEU A 105 0.54 9.62 18.24
N ARG A 106 0.61 10.89 18.66
CA ARG A 106 -0.32 11.92 18.16
C ARG A 106 -0.19 12.08 16.66
N ARG A 107 1.02 12.19 16.13
CA ARG A 107 1.26 12.30 14.68
C ARG A 107 0.63 11.12 13.93
N THR A 108 0.86 9.88 14.38
CA THR A 108 0.28 8.68 13.77
C THR A 108 -1.25 8.67 13.85
N LEU A 109 -1.83 9.04 14.98
CA LEU A 109 -3.29 9.09 15.16
C LEU A 109 -3.94 10.17 14.30
N GLU A 110 -3.31 11.35 14.15
CA GLU A 110 -3.82 12.41 13.27
C GLU A 110 -3.73 12.03 11.80
N LEU A 111 -2.60 11.45 11.35
CA LEU A 111 -2.48 10.91 9.98
C LEU A 111 -3.56 9.86 9.72
N GLY A 112 -3.84 8.98 10.69
CA GLY A 112 -4.85 7.94 10.58
C GLY A 112 -6.30 8.41 10.49
N LYS A 113 -6.64 9.66 10.88
CA LYS A 113 -8.03 10.18 10.86
C LYS A 113 -8.57 10.47 9.46
N GLY A 114 -7.70 10.68 8.46
CA GLY A 114 -8.08 10.91 7.05
C GLY A 114 -7.51 9.86 6.09
N ALA A 115 -6.26 9.43 6.33
CA ALA A 115 -5.52 8.53 5.43
C ALA A 115 -6.15 7.15 5.27
N ARG A 116 -6.91 6.67 6.27
CA ARG A 116 -7.57 5.36 6.24
C ARG A 116 -8.68 5.30 5.18
N GLY A 117 -9.56 6.29 5.15
CA GLY A 117 -10.67 6.32 4.19
C GLY A 117 -10.18 6.44 2.75
N GLU A 118 -9.12 7.24 2.55
CA GLU A 118 -8.49 7.40 1.24
C GLU A 118 -7.78 6.13 0.77
N ALA A 119 -7.00 5.47 1.64
CA ALA A 119 -6.32 4.22 1.28
C ALA A 119 -7.31 3.08 0.97
N GLU A 120 -8.37 2.94 1.77
CA GLU A 120 -9.44 1.96 1.52
C GLU A 120 -10.17 2.26 0.21
N ALA A 121 -10.44 3.53 -0.09
CA ALA A 121 -11.05 3.95 -1.36
C ALA A 121 -10.15 3.64 -2.56
N LEU A 122 -8.85 3.94 -2.49
CA LEU A 122 -7.87 3.64 -3.53
C LEU A 122 -7.71 2.13 -3.75
N ALA A 123 -7.69 1.34 -2.68
CA ALA A 123 -7.64 -0.12 -2.79
C ALA A 123 -8.92 -0.70 -3.41
N ALA A 124 -10.09 -0.13 -3.08
CA ALA A 124 -11.37 -0.52 -3.67
C ALA A 124 -11.45 -0.14 -5.15
N GLU A 125 -10.99 1.06 -5.52
CA GLU A 125 -10.91 1.51 -6.92
C GLU A 125 -9.98 0.60 -7.73
N PHE A 126 -8.78 0.31 -7.22
CA PHE A 126 -7.85 -0.64 -7.82
C PHE A 126 -8.48 -2.02 -8.03
N ALA A 127 -9.18 -2.55 -7.02
CA ALA A 127 -9.89 -3.82 -7.11
C ALA A 127 -11.00 -3.80 -8.16
N MET A 128 -11.74 -2.71 -8.28
CA MET A 128 -12.80 -2.56 -9.27
C MET A 128 -12.23 -2.55 -10.70
N GLU A 129 -11.20 -1.74 -10.95
CA GLU A 129 -10.58 -1.62 -12.27
C GLU A 129 -9.89 -2.93 -12.70
N SER A 130 -9.18 -3.61 -11.79
CA SER A 130 -8.56 -4.91 -12.07
C SER A 130 -9.59 -6.02 -12.38
N ARG A 131 -10.71 -6.08 -11.63
CA ARG A 131 -11.80 -7.03 -11.92
C ARG A 131 -12.55 -6.71 -13.20
N SER A 132 -12.73 -5.42 -13.51
CA SER A 132 -13.29 -4.96 -14.79
C SER A 132 -12.40 -5.45 -15.94
N LEU A 133 -11.09 -5.23 -15.84
CA LEU A 133 -10.13 -5.66 -16.83
C LEU A 133 -10.14 -7.19 -17.02
N LEU A 134 -10.07 -7.95 -15.93
CA LEU A 134 -10.08 -9.42 -15.98
C LEU A 134 -11.32 -9.96 -16.70
N ARG A 135 -12.49 -9.38 -16.44
CA ARG A 135 -13.74 -9.77 -17.09
C ARG A 135 -13.70 -9.54 -18.60
N ARG A 136 -13.22 -8.36 -19.02
CA ARG A 136 -13.08 -7.99 -20.43
C ARG A 136 -12.05 -8.87 -21.16
N VAL A 137 -10.92 -9.17 -20.51
CA VAL A 137 -9.90 -10.08 -21.03
C VAL A 137 -10.46 -11.49 -21.24
N ALA A 138 -11.21 -12.02 -20.27
CA ALA A 138 -11.83 -13.33 -20.38
C ALA A 138 -12.88 -13.39 -21.52
N GLU A 139 -13.68 -12.33 -21.68
CA GLU A 139 -14.67 -12.21 -22.76
C GLU A 139 -14.03 -12.15 -24.15
N GLU A 140 -13.02 -11.29 -24.33
CA GLU A 140 -12.32 -11.18 -25.60
C GLU A 140 -11.47 -12.43 -25.90
N SER A 141 -10.94 -13.12 -24.89
CA SER A 141 -10.24 -14.40 -25.09
C SER A 141 -11.16 -15.48 -25.65
N ARG A 142 -12.40 -15.59 -25.15
CA ARG A 142 -13.39 -16.50 -25.71
C ARG A 142 -13.77 -16.13 -27.14
N THR A 143 -13.95 -14.83 -27.40
CA THR A 143 -14.30 -14.32 -28.73
C THR A 143 -13.18 -14.57 -29.75
N ALA A 144 -11.92 -14.28 -29.39
CA ALA A 144 -10.75 -14.55 -30.22
C ALA A 144 -10.56 -16.06 -30.46
N GLY A 145 -10.82 -16.89 -29.46
CA GLY A 145 -10.83 -18.36 -29.56
C GLY A 145 -11.83 -18.89 -30.58
N ALA A 146 -13.09 -18.42 -30.49
CA ALA A 146 -14.14 -18.81 -31.44
C ALA A 146 -13.82 -18.35 -32.88
N LEU A 147 -13.26 -17.15 -33.03
CA LEU A 147 -12.82 -16.64 -34.32
C LEU A 147 -11.67 -17.48 -34.90
N GLN A 148 -10.68 -17.86 -34.07
CA GLN A 148 -9.57 -18.71 -34.49
C GLN A 148 -10.05 -20.06 -35.02
N ALA A 149 -10.93 -20.73 -34.27
CA ALA A 149 -11.50 -22.01 -34.67
C ALA A 149 -12.28 -21.90 -35.99
N THR A 150 -13.04 -20.82 -36.16
CA THR A 150 -13.81 -20.55 -37.39
C THR A 150 -12.89 -20.32 -38.59
N LEU A 151 -11.82 -19.55 -38.42
CA LEU A 151 -10.84 -19.28 -39.48
C LEU A 151 -10.12 -20.55 -39.91
N GLN A 152 -9.72 -21.40 -38.96
CA GLN A 152 -9.09 -22.69 -39.25
C GLN A 152 -10.05 -23.64 -39.99
N ALA A 153 -11.30 -23.78 -39.50
CA ALA A 153 -12.30 -24.62 -40.15
C ALA A 153 -12.59 -24.17 -41.60
N ARG A 154 -12.70 -22.86 -41.83
CA ARG A 154 -12.89 -22.29 -43.18
C ARG A 154 -11.65 -22.46 -44.06
N ALA A 155 -10.44 -22.38 -43.50
CA ALA A 155 -9.21 -22.59 -44.27
C ALA A 155 -9.13 -24.02 -44.83
N HIS A 156 -9.56 -25.02 -44.05
CA HIS A 156 -9.64 -26.41 -44.51
C HIS A 156 -10.67 -26.64 -45.61
N GLN A 157 -11.72 -25.80 -45.68
CA GLN A 157 -12.80 -25.90 -46.66
C GLN A 157 -12.58 -25.02 -47.91
N ALA A 158 -11.54 -24.19 -47.93
CA ALA A 158 -11.34 -23.22 -49.00
C ALA A 158 -10.86 -23.89 -50.31
N ALA A 159 -11.67 -23.72 -51.36
CA ALA A 159 -11.46 -24.32 -52.67
C ALA A 159 -10.25 -23.75 -53.44
N THR A 160 -9.77 -22.55 -53.09
CA THR A 160 -8.66 -21.88 -53.78
C THR A 160 -7.50 -21.58 -52.85
N GLU A 161 -6.28 -21.61 -53.40
CA GLU A 161 -5.05 -21.28 -52.68
C GLU A 161 -5.07 -19.83 -52.17
N ALA A 162 -5.61 -18.90 -52.98
CA ALA A 162 -5.73 -17.49 -52.60
C ALA A 162 -6.64 -17.28 -51.38
N ALA A 163 -7.78 -18.01 -51.30
CA ALA A 163 -8.67 -17.96 -50.14
C ALA A 163 -8.04 -18.60 -48.90
N ARG A 164 -7.30 -19.71 -49.08
CA ARG A 164 -6.55 -20.36 -48.01
C ARG A 164 -5.50 -19.42 -47.41
N LYS A 165 -4.71 -18.75 -48.26
CA LYS A 165 -3.72 -17.77 -47.84
C LYS A 165 -4.34 -16.59 -47.08
N ALA A 166 -5.44 -16.02 -47.58
CA ALA A 166 -6.12 -14.91 -46.91
C ALA A 166 -6.65 -15.31 -45.51
N LEU A 167 -7.19 -16.52 -45.36
CA LEU A 167 -7.66 -17.04 -44.07
C LEU A 167 -6.50 -17.32 -43.11
N HIS A 168 -5.36 -17.82 -43.61
CA HIS A 168 -4.15 -17.97 -42.81
C HIS A 168 -3.60 -16.61 -42.34
N ASP A 169 -3.59 -15.59 -43.21
CA ASP A 169 -3.17 -14.23 -42.83
C ASP A 169 -4.10 -13.64 -41.75
N MET A 170 -5.41 -13.86 -41.86
CA MET A 170 -6.37 -13.47 -40.81
C MET A 170 -6.16 -14.25 -39.50
N ALA A 171 -5.87 -15.54 -39.57
CA ALA A 171 -5.58 -16.36 -38.40
C ALA A 171 -4.27 -15.93 -37.72
N ALA A 172 -3.25 -15.53 -38.49
CA ALA A 172 -2.00 -14.99 -37.96
C ALA A 172 -2.22 -13.65 -37.24
N ARG A 173 -3.05 -12.75 -37.81
CA ARG A 173 -3.45 -11.49 -37.15
C ARG A 173 -4.21 -11.76 -35.84
N ASN A 174 -5.13 -12.71 -35.85
CA ASN A 174 -5.84 -13.13 -34.64
C ASN A 174 -4.90 -13.77 -33.61
N GLY A 175 -3.84 -14.48 -34.06
CA GLY A 175 -2.71 -14.93 -33.23
C GLY A 175 -2.03 -13.79 -32.46
N GLY A 176 -1.83 -12.63 -33.11
CA GLY A 176 -1.29 -11.44 -32.46
C GLY A 176 -2.18 -10.88 -31.34
N VAL A 177 -3.51 -11.06 -31.44
CA VAL A 177 -4.47 -10.67 -30.39
C VAL A 177 -4.29 -11.52 -29.13
N PHE A 178 -4.02 -12.82 -29.26
CA PHE A 178 -3.72 -13.68 -28.11
C PHE A 178 -2.46 -13.24 -27.35
N GLY A 179 -1.44 -12.74 -28.06
CA GLY A 179 -0.25 -12.20 -27.41
C GLY A 179 -0.54 -10.99 -26.52
N LEU A 180 -1.47 -10.11 -26.94
CA LEU A 180 -1.90 -8.97 -26.12
C LEU A 180 -2.82 -9.40 -24.97
N LEU A 181 -3.75 -10.34 -25.23
CA LEU A 181 -4.62 -10.91 -24.19
C LEU A 181 -3.82 -11.63 -23.10
N ASP A 182 -2.76 -12.35 -23.45
CA ASP A 182 -1.85 -13.00 -22.51
C ASP A 182 -1.15 -11.99 -21.60
N ARG A 183 -0.65 -10.87 -22.13
CA ARG A 183 -0.04 -9.80 -21.31
C ARG A 183 -1.07 -9.14 -20.39
N LEU A 184 -2.28 -8.88 -20.89
CA LEU A 184 -3.36 -8.34 -20.07
C LEU A 184 -3.78 -9.32 -18.96
N GLN A 185 -3.76 -10.62 -19.24
CA GLN A 185 -4.02 -11.66 -18.25
C GLN A 185 -2.92 -11.67 -17.17
N ARG A 186 -1.65 -11.59 -17.56
CA ARG A 186 -0.51 -11.46 -16.62
C ARG A 186 -0.62 -10.22 -15.73
N LEU A 187 -1.02 -9.08 -16.29
CA LEU A 187 -1.31 -7.87 -15.50
C LEU A 187 -2.43 -8.13 -14.47
N CYS A 188 -3.50 -8.83 -14.86
CA CYS A 188 -4.57 -9.19 -13.93
C CYS A 188 -4.10 -10.16 -12.85
N ASP A 189 -3.25 -11.12 -13.20
CA ASP A 189 -2.71 -12.09 -12.24
C ASP A 189 -1.75 -11.43 -11.26
N ALA A 190 -0.94 -10.44 -11.69
CA ALA A 190 -0.12 -9.60 -10.82
C ALA A 190 -0.96 -8.69 -9.91
N ALA A 191 -2.13 -8.25 -10.37
CA ALA A 191 -3.05 -7.39 -9.61
C ALA A 191 -3.82 -8.14 -8.49
N ARG A 192 -4.03 -9.46 -8.63
CA ARG A 192 -4.75 -10.26 -7.61
C ARG A 192 -4.11 -10.25 -6.22
N PRO A 193 -2.82 -10.59 -6.05
CA PRO A 193 -2.19 -10.58 -4.73
C PRO A 193 -2.14 -9.16 -4.14
N LEU A 194 -2.02 -8.14 -4.99
CA LEU A 194 -2.05 -6.74 -4.56
C LEU A 194 -3.35 -6.38 -3.83
N GLN A 195 -4.50 -6.86 -4.31
CA GLN A 195 -5.78 -6.65 -3.63
C GLN A 195 -5.81 -7.29 -2.23
N ALA A 196 -5.31 -8.52 -2.09
CA ALA A 196 -5.28 -9.21 -0.80
C ALA A 196 -4.39 -8.47 0.19
N SER A 197 -3.16 -8.12 -0.21
CA SER A 197 -2.22 -7.37 0.62
C SER A 197 -2.74 -5.97 1.00
N ALA A 198 -3.53 -5.31 0.14
CA ALA A 198 -4.14 -4.02 0.47
C ALA A 198 -5.18 -4.13 1.60
N TYR A 199 -5.98 -5.20 1.63
CA TYR A 199 -6.91 -5.45 2.72
C TYR A 199 -6.19 -5.80 4.02
N GLU A 200 -5.17 -6.68 3.96
CA GLU A 200 -4.36 -7.04 5.12
C GLU A 200 -3.69 -5.80 5.73
N LEU A 201 -3.16 -4.90 4.89
CA LEU A 201 -2.58 -3.65 5.35
C LEU A 201 -3.61 -2.73 6.03
N ALA A 202 -4.83 -2.63 5.48
CA ALA A 202 -5.90 -1.83 6.07
C ALA A 202 -6.36 -2.38 7.44
N GLU A 203 -6.43 -3.71 7.57
CA GLU A 203 -6.72 -4.39 8.84
C GLU A 203 -5.62 -4.15 9.86
N ALA A 204 -4.35 -4.41 9.50
CA ALA A 204 -3.20 -4.18 10.35
C ALA A 204 -3.12 -2.72 10.81
N HIS A 205 -3.40 -1.76 9.93
CA HIS A 205 -3.43 -0.34 10.28
C HIS A 205 -4.56 -0.01 11.27
N THR A 206 -5.72 -0.67 11.15
CA THR A 206 -6.84 -0.50 12.09
C THR A 206 -6.47 -0.98 13.48
N GLU A 207 -5.85 -2.16 13.57
CA GLU A 207 -5.35 -2.74 14.82
C GLU A 207 -4.28 -1.85 15.44
N LEU A 208 -3.31 -1.39 14.64
CA LEU A 208 -2.29 -0.44 15.07
C LEU A 208 -2.93 0.80 15.70
N LEU A 209 -3.87 1.47 15.02
CA LEU A 209 -4.54 2.66 15.58
C LEU A 209 -5.28 2.34 16.90
N GLY A 210 -5.89 1.16 17.01
CA GLY A 210 -6.49 0.68 18.24
C GLY A 210 -5.47 0.57 19.38
N THR A 211 -4.33 -0.07 19.11
CA THR A 211 -3.21 -0.23 20.05
C THR A 211 -2.58 1.11 20.43
N MET A 212 -2.39 2.03 19.48
CA MET A 212 -1.88 3.37 19.73
C MET A 212 -2.80 4.17 20.68
N ARG A 213 -4.13 4.03 20.56
CA ARG A 213 -5.09 4.67 21.48
C ARG A 213 -5.00 4.10 22.89
N LYS A 214 -4.89 2.77 23.01
CA LYS A 214 -4.69 2.10 24.32
C LYS A 214 -3.38 2.55 24.97
N LEU A 215 -2.30 2.62 24.19
CA LEU A 215 -1.00 3.08 24.66
C LEU A 215 -1.04 4.56 25.08
N ALA A 216 -1.68 5.42 24.29
CA ALA A 216 -1.88 6.82 24.66
C ALA A 216 -2.64 6.98 25.99
N ALA A 217 -3.67 6.16 26.23
CA ALA A 217 -4.37 6.16 27.52
C ALA A 217 -3.44 5.77 28.69
N ARG A 218 -2.57 4.76 28.50
CA ARG A 218 -1.59 4.31 29.50
C ARG A 218 -0.51 5.37 29.80
N LEU A 219 -0.04 6.09 28.78
CA LEU A 219 0.94 7.17 28.95
C LEU A 219 0.40 8.35 29.76
N LYS A 220 -0.91 8.62 29.68
CA LYS A 220 -1.52 9.82 30.27
C LYS A 220 -1.62 9.79 31.80
N GLY A 221 -1.73 8.64 32.45
CA GLY A 221 -2.16 8.60 33.86
C GLY A 221 -1.57 7.46 34.70
N GLY A 222 -0.33 7.05 34.43
CA GLY A 222 0.23 5.87 35.09
C GLY A 222 1.63 6.09 35.65
N LEU A 223 2.63 5.86 34.81
CA LEU A 223 3.99 5.69 35.30
C LEU A 223 4.68 6.99 35.70
N LEU A 224 4.60 8.06 34.88
CA LEU A 224 5.33 9.30 35.17
C LEU A 224 4.87 9.98 36.46
N GLU A 225 3.58 9.97 36.75
CA GLU A 225 3.02 10.52 37.98
C GLU A 225 3.56 9.77 39.20
N ARG A 226 3.61 8.44 39.12
CA ARG A 226 4.16 7.57 40.16
C ARG A 226 5.66 7.75 40.34
N LEU A 227 6.41 7.87 39.24
CA LEU A 227 7.86 8.15 39.30
C LEU A 227 8.14 9.53 39.90
N ARG A 228 7.32 10.54 39.60
CA ARG A 228 7.42 11.86 40.24
C ARG A 228 7.13 11.78 41.73
N ALA A 229 6.07 11.09 42.14
CA ALA A 229 5.74 10.88 43.55
C ALA A 229 6.87 10.19 44.33
N LEU A 230 7.51 9.18 43.72
CA LEU A 230 8.68 8.51 44.30
C LEU A 230 9.91 9.43 44.43
N VAL A 231 10.07 10.41 43.54
CA VAL A 231 11.18 11.37 43.55
C VAL A 231 10.95 12.50 44.56
N THR A 232 9.71 13.02 44.66
CA THR A 232 9.37 14.16 45.53
C THR A 232 9.01 13.75 46.94
N GLY A 233 8.62 12.49 47.16
CA GLY A 233 8.17 11.99 48.47
C GLY A 233 6.80 12.53 48.89
N GLU A 234 6.02 13.09 47.95
CA GLU A 234 4.79 13.83 48.22
C GLU A 234 3.55 12.93 48.40
N MET A 235 3.64 11.60 48.19
CA MET A 235 2.50 10.69 48.31
C MET A 235 2.77 9.44 49.16
N GLY A 236 1.88 9.19 50.13
CA GLY A 236 1.59 7.86 50.68
C GLY A 236 2.74 7.07 51.32
N SER A 237 2.54 5.76 51.39
CA SER A 237 3.53 4.78 51.85
C SER A 237 4.55 4.51 50.73
N PRO A 238 5.87 4.71 50.94
CA PRO A 238 6.90 4.52 49.90
C PRO A 238 6.90 3.11 49.29
N ALA A 239 6.53 2.09 50.07
CA ALA A 239 6.45 0.71 49.61
C ALA A 239 5.28 0.48 48.64
N ASP A 240 4.16 1.17 48.85
CA ASP A 240 2.99 1.05 47.97
C ASP A 240 3.18 1.85 46.67
N GLU A 241 3.82 3.02 46.74
CA GLU A 241 4.20 3.78 45.54
C GLU A 241 5.21 3.01 44.68
N LEU A 242 6.19 2.35 45.31
CA LEU A 242 7.16 1.51 44.60
C LEU A 242 6.48 0.35 43.89
N ARG A 243 5.57 -0.36 44.58
CA ARG A 243 4.80 -1.46 43.99
C ARG A 243 3.95 -0.97 42.81
N GLN A 244 3.25 0.15 42.98
CA GLN A 244 2.40 0.71 41.93
C GLN A 244 3.21 1.22 40.74
N ALA A 245 4.39 1.81 40.95
CA ALA A 245 5.30 2.22 39.88
C ALA A 245 5.86 1.02 39.10
N GLN A 246 6.22 -0.06 39.80
CA GLN A 246 6.65 -1.31 39.17
C GLN A 246 5.53 -1.95 38.33
N GLN A 247 4.30 -1.97 38.86
CA GLN A 247 3.14 -2.43 38.11
C GLN A 247 2.88 -1.57 36.86
N ALA A 248 2.85 -0.24 37.02
CA ALA A 248 2.65 0.69 35.89
C ALA A 248 3.77 0.57 34.84
N ARG A 249 5.02 0.32 35.26
CA ARG A 249 6.12 0.01 34.34
C ARG A 249 5.84 -1.27 33.56
N SER A 250 5.45 -2.35 34.23
CA SER A 250 5.16 -3.64 33.57
C SER A 250 4.04 -3.51 32.55
N GLU A 251 2.94 -2.82 32.91
CA GLU A 251 1.80 -2.57 32.02
C GLU A 251 2.20 -1.71 30.81
N LEU A 252 3.04 -0.69 31.03
CA LEU A 252 3.53 0.15 29.95
C LEU A 252 4.51 -0.59 29.04
N GLN A 253 5.44 -1.38 29.59
CA GLN A 253 6.35 -2.22 28.81
C GLN A 253 5.58 -3.22 27.95
N SER A 254 4.57 -3.89 28.50
CA SER A 254 3.69 -4.78 27.73
C SER A 254 2.98 -4.03 26.59
N GLY A 255 2.45 -2.83 26.86
CA GLY A 255 1.78 -2.02 25.84
C GLY A 255 2.72 -1.49 24.75
N LEU A 256 3.96 -1.14 25.11
CA LEU A 256 4.99 -0.75 24.15
C LEU A 256 5.42 -1.93 23.26
N SER A 257 5.60 -3.12 23.84
CA SER A 257 5.92 -4.32 23.06
C SER A 257 4.80 -4.71 22.10
N GLU A 258 3.54 -4.65 22.54
CA GLU A 258 2.36 -4.86 21.67
C GLU A 258 2.36 -3.82 20.52
N ALA A 259 2.56 -2.54 20.84
CA ALA A 259 2.67 -1.47 19.86
C ALA A 259 3.79 -1.70 18.83
N ILE A 260 4.98 -2.14 19.26
CA ILE A 260 6.10 -2.45 18.36
C ILE A 260 5.73 -3.60 17.43
N SER A 261 5.12 -4.67 17.95
CA SER A 261 4.66 -5.81 17.16
C SER A 261 3.66 -5.38 16.08
N GLU A 262 2.70 -4.52 16.42
CA GLU A 262 1.73 -3.99 15.45
C GLU A 262 2.40 -3.11 14.39
N VAL A 263 3.38 -2.28 14.77
CA VAL A 263 4.15 -1.49 13.81
C VAL A 263 4.90 -2.38 12.83
N GLN A 264 5.56 -3.45 13.32
CA GLN A 264 6.28 -4.41 12.49
C GLN A 264 5.34 -5.17 11.55
N ARG A 265 4.15 -5.57 12.03
CA ARG A 265 3.09 -6.17 11.19
C ARG A 265 2.71 -5.24 10.04
N VAL A 266 2.42 -3.97 10.33
CA VAL A 266 2.05 -2.98 9.30
C VAL A 266 3.19 -2.72 8.31
N GLN A 267 4.45 -2.63 8.78
CA GLN A 267 5.62 -2.51 7.92
C GLN A 267 5.78 -3.71 6.99
N SER A 268 5.58 -4.94 7.49
CA SER A 268 5.62 -6.17 6.68
C SER A 268 4.55 -6.15 5.59
N CYS A 269 3.29 -5.87 5.95
CA CYS A 269 2.19 -5.75 4.98
C CYS A 269 2.46 -4.66 3.94
N SER A 270 3.04 -3.53 4.36
CA SER A 270 3.43 -2.44 3.46
C SER A 270 4.52 -2.89 2.47
N GLN A 271 5.50 -3.66 2.94
CA GLN A 271 6.57 -4.18 2.10
C GLN A 271 6.04 -5.18 1.06
N ASP A 272 5.16 -6.09 1.48
CA ASP A 272 4.52 -7.05 0.56
C ASP A 272 3.69 -6.33 -0.51
N LEU A 273 2.91 -5.33 -0.11
CA LEU A 273 2.15 -4.49 -1.03
C LEU A 273 3.07 -3.79 -2.05
N LEU A 274 4.20 -3.23 -1.60
CA LEU A 274 5.17 -2.56 -2.47
C LEU A 274 5.81 -3.52 -3.49
N VAL A 275 6.05 -4.77 -3.12
CA VAL A 275 6.53 -5.82 -4.04
C VAL A 275 5.49 -6.06 -5.14
N TRP A 276 4.21 -6.20 -4.78
CA TRP A 276 3.15 -6.42 -5.76
C TRP A 276 2.87 -5.21 -6.64
N LEU A 277 2.94 -4.00 -6.09
CA LEU A 277 2.84 -2.75 -6.85
C LEU A 277 3.91 -2.68 -7.93
N LYS A 278 5.15 -3.08 -7.62
CA LYS A 278 6.25 -3.14 -8.59
C LYS A 278 5.98 -4.17 -9.69
N ALA A 279 5.40 -5.32 -9.35
CA ALA A 279 5.03 -6.34 -10.34
C ALA A 279 3.93 -5.83 -11.29
N VAL A 280 2.90 -5.16 -10.76
CA VAL A 280 1.84 -4.53 -11.57
C VAL A 280 2.39 -3.44 -12.46
N GLU A 281 3.31 -2.60 -11.95
CA GLU A 281 3.97 -1.56 -12.75
C GLU A 281 4.77 -2.16 -13.92
N HIS A 282 5.52 -3.24 -13.66
CA HIS A 282 6.28 -3.94 -14.69
C HIS A 282 5.37 -4.53 -15.78
N GLU A 283 4.27 -5.19 -15.40
CA GLU A 283 3.33 -5.76 -16.37
C GLU A 283 2.55 -4.69 -17.12
N ALA A 284 2.19 -3.58 -16.48
CA ALA A 284 1.53 -2.46 -17.16
C ALA A 284 2.43 -1.87 -18.26
N GLN A 285 3.73 -1.78 -18.02
CA GLN A 285 4.71 -1.37 -19.03
C GLN A 285 4.85 -2.38 -20.17
N SER A 286 4.68 -3.68 -19.90
CA SER A 286 4.76 -4.73 -20.92
C SER A 286 3.56 -4.71 -21.90
N VAL A 287 2.42 -4.18 -21.44
CA VAL A 287 1.18 -4.08 -22.21
C VAL A 287 1.13 -2.82 -23.08
N ILE A 288 1.69 -1.69 -22.62
CA ILE A 288 1.77 -0.46 -23.40
C ILE A 288 2.96 -0.59 -24.37
N PRO A 289 2.74 -0.74 -25.70
CA PRO A 289 3.86 -0.77 -26.63
C PRO A 289 4.63 0.56 -26.56
N ALA A 290 5.96 0.49 -26.55
CA ALA A 290 6.86 1.65 -26.59
C ALA A 290 6.55 2.63 -27.75
N GLU A 291 5.82 2.17 -28.78
CA GLU A 291 5.40 2.96 -29.94
C GLU A 291 4.20 3.90 -29.68
N ALA A 292 3.53 3.82 -28.52
CA ALA A 292 2.56 4.84 -28.10
C ALA A 292 3.25 6.16 -27.65
N GLY A 293 4.58 6.19 -27.59
CA GLY A 293 5.38 7.37 -27.24
C GLY A 293 5.61 8.38 -28.36
N ILE A 294 5.17 8.13 -29.60
CA ILE A 294 5.29 9.10 -30.71
C ILE A 294 4.01 9.11 -31.54
N ARG A 295 2.97 9.76 -31.01
CA ARG A 295 2.08 10.68 -31.74
C ARG A 295 1.02 11.14 -30.75
N GLY A 296 1.09 12.43 -30.41
CA GLY A 296 0.12 13.07 -29.57
C GLY A 296 -1.30 12.74 -30.02
N PHE A 297 -2.15 12.44 -29.05
CA PHE A 297 -3.58 12.69 -29.14
C PHE A 297 -3.76 14.19 -29.38
N HIS A 298 -3.60 14.64 -30.62
CA HIS A 298 -4.19 15.89 -31.06
C HIS A 298 -5.69 15.63 -31.20
N GLU A 299 -6.46 16.17 -30.26
CA GLU A 299 -7.89 16.42 -30.46
C GLU A 299 -8.08 17.12 -31.81
N PRO A 300 -8.90 16.59 -32.73
CA PRO A 300 -9.26 17.31 -33.92
C PRO A 300 -10.37 18.31 -33.58
N GLY A 301 -10.06 19.60 -33.70
CA GLY A 301 -11.05 20.63 -34.04
C GLY A 301 -11.62 21.46 -32.89
N ARG A 302 -10.87 22.51 -32.51
CA ARG A 302 -11.48 23.82 -32.29
C ARG A 302 -10.95 24.78 -33.34
N HIS A 303 -11.73 24.95 -34.42
CA HIS A 303 -11.55 26.07 -35.33
C HIS A 303 -11.84 27.37 -34.57
N GLY A 304 -10.78 28.04 -34.13
CA GLY A 304 -10.79 29.47 -33.83
C GLY A 304 -10.17 30.21 -35.00
N PHE A 305 -11.00 30.87 -35.80
CA PHE A 305 -10.56 31.82 -36.82
C PHE A 305 -9.76 32.99 -36.19
N PRO A 306 -8.83 33.62 -36.94
CA PRO A 306 -8.01 34.73 -36.44
C PRO A 306 -8.82 36.02 -36.32
N PRO A 307 -8.32 37.03 -35.57
CA PRO A 307 -9.09 38.23 -35.23
C PRO A 307 -9.18 39.17 -36.44
N SER A 308 -10.39 39.54 -36.82
CA SER A 308 -10.64 40.74 -37.63
C SER A 308 -10.60 41.97 -36.73
N ARG A 309 -9.70 42.89 -37.09
CA ARG A 309 -9.63 44.25 -36.57
C ARG A 309 -10.88 45.03 -36.97
N GLU A 310 -11.48 45.69 -35.99
CA GLU A 310 -12.12 47.02 -36.08
C GLU A 310 -12.24 47.59 -34.66
#